data_AF-A0AAN7GC31-F1
#
_entry.id   AF-A0AAN7GC31-F1
#
_cell.length_a   1.000
_cell.length_b   1.000
_cell.length_c   1.000
_cell.angle_alpha   90.00
_cell.angle_beta   90.00
_cell.angle_gamma   90.00
#
_symmetry.space_group_name_H-M   'P 1'
#
loop_
_entity.id
_entity.type
_entity.pdbx_description
1 polymer ?
#
loop_
_entity_poly.entity_id
_entity_poly.type
_entity_poly.pdbx_seq_one_letter_code
_entity_poly.pdbx_strand_id
1 'polypeptide(L)'
;MSVYGATKGAMNQLTKNLACEWVKDNIRTNAIFFYIKTSLVENVLKNKEYLEEVISRTPLKRLGDLEEVSSLVAFLCMPASSYITGQIIWVDGGTVCQRLQLKS
;
A
#
# COMPACT_ATOMS: atom_id res chain seq x y z
N MET A 1 -0.16 17.73 6.46
CA MET A 1 -0.24 16.30 6.85
C MET A 1 -1.64 15.86 7.27
N SER A 2 -2.42 16.62 8.08
CA SER A 2 -3.72 16.14 8.59
C SER A 2 -4.74 15.82 7.49
N VAL A 3 -4.94 16.71 6.51
CA VAL A 3 -5.90 16.49 5.40
C VAL A 3 -5.50 15.27 4.56
N TYR A 4 -4.23 15.19 4.14
CA TYR A 4 -3.71 14.06 3.36
C TYR A 4 -3.89 12.72 4.10
N GLY A 5 -3.56 12.69 5.40
CA GLY A 5 -3.73 11.51 6.24
C GLY A 5 -5.20 11.12 6.40
N ALA A 6 -6.09 12.09 6.62
CA ALA A 6 -7.53 11.85 6.69
C ALA A 6 -8.08 11.26 5.39
N THR A 7 -7.69 11.81 4.23
CA THR A 7 -8.10 11.28 2.93
C THR A 7 -7.60 9.84 2.72
N LYS A 8 -6.33 9.54 3.05
CA LYS A 8 -5.79 8.18 2.93
C LYS A 8 -6.48 7.19 3.88
N GLY A 9 -6.84 7.63 5.10
CA GLY A 9 -7.66 6.84 6.01
C GLY A 9 -9.07 6.58 5.48
N ALA A 10 -9.71 7.59 4.89
CA ALA A 10 -11.03 7.47 4.30
C ALA A 10 -11.06 6.46 3.14
N MET A 11 -9.99 6.39 2.32
CA MET A 11 -9.87 5.38 1.25
C MET A 11 -9.95 3.95 1.78
N ASN A 12 -9.41 3.68 2.98
CA ASN A 12 -9.48 2.35 3.58
C ASN A 12 -10.92 1.98 3.93
N GLN A 13 -11.69 2.91 4.47
CA GLN A 13 -13.10 2.66 4.79
C GLN A 13 -13.94 2.55 3.51
N LEU A 14 -13.69 3.42 2.54
CA LEU A 14 -14.35 3.38 1.22
C LEU A 14 -14.16 2.02 0.56
N THR A 15 -12.95 1.48 0.56
CA THR A 15 -12.62 0.16 0.00
C THR A 15 -13.48 -0.95 0.60
N LYS A 16 -13.64 -0.95 1.94
CA LYS A 16 -14.45 -1.94 2.65
C LYS A 16 -15.93 -1.81 2.32
N ASN A 17 -16.46 -0.59 2.29
CA ASN A 17 -17.86 -0.35 1.96
C ASN A 17 -18.18 -0.78 0.53
N LEU A 18 -17.36 -0.39 -0.43
CA LEU A 18 -17.52 -0.78 -1.84
C LEU A 18 -17.42 -2.29 -2.04
N ALA A 19 -16.56 -2.97 -1.28
CA ALA A 19 -16.48 -4.43 -1.32
C ALA A 19 -17.80 -5.10 -0.89
N CYS A 20 -18.49 -4.56 0.12
CA CYS A 20 -19.80 -5.05 0.55
C CYS A 20 -20.93 -4.68 -0.43
N GLU A 21 -20.86 -3.48 -1.02
CA GLU A 21 -21.89 -2.97 -1.92
C GLU A 21 -21.89 -3.69 -3.27
N TRP A 22 -20.70 -3.89 -3.86
CA TRP A 22 -20.54 -4.40 -5.22
C TRP A 22 -20.34 -5.92 -5.32
N VAL A 23 -20.30 -6.64 -4.20
CA VAL A 23 -20.21 -8.12 -4.23
C VAL A 23 -21.40 -8.75 -4.97
N LYS A 24 -22.56 -8.09 -4.95
CA LYS A 24 -23.80 -8.50 -5.63
C LYS A 24 -23.64 -8.52 -7.15
N ASP A 25 -22.77 -7.64 -7.65
CA ASP A 25 -22.43 -7.49 -9.06
C ASP A 25 -21.21 -8.34 -9.45
N ASN A 26 -20.75 -9.23 -8.55
CA ASN A 26 -19.54 -10.03 -8.70
C ASN A 26 -18.26 -9.19 -8.90
N ILE A 27 -18.23 -7.98 -8.33
CA ILE A 27 -17.07 -7.07 -8.37
C ILE A 27 -16.33 -7.16 -7.03
N ARG A 28 -14.99 -7.21 -7.11
CA ARG A 28 -14.09 -7.22 -5.94
C ARG A 28 -13.37 -5.89 -5.83
N THR A 29 -13.26 -5.38 -4.60
CA THR A 29 -12.62 -4.09 -4.33
C THR A 29 -11.52 -4.29 -3.31
N ASN A 30 -10.30 -3.86 -3.61
CA ASN A 30 -9.15 -3.93 -2.70
C ASN A 30 -8.33 -2.64 -2.83
N ALA A 31 -7.58 -2.29 -1.79
CA ALA A 31 -6.64 -1.18 -1.83
C ALA A 31 -5.21 -1.68 -1.59
N ILE A 32 -4.26 -1.02 -2.24
CA ILE A 32 -2.82 -1.32 -2.12
C ILE A 32 -2.13 -0.06 -1.58
N PHE A 33 -1.25 -0.24 -0.60
CA PHE A 33 -0.55 0.86 0.07
C PHE A 33 0.95 0.60 0.17
N PHE A 34 1.77 1.57 -0.29
CA PHE A 34 3.15 1.83 0.15
C PHE A 34 3.82 3.03 -0.59
N TYR A 35 5.09 3.32 -0.25
CA TYR A 35 6.05 4.15 -0.96
C TYR A 35 6.72 3.40 -2.12
N ILE A 36 6.16 3.58 -3.31
CA ILE A 36 6.74 3.07 -4.56
C ILE A 36 7.42 4.22 -5.29
N LYS A 37 8.54 3.92 -5.96
CA LYS A 37 9.21 4.86 -6.86
C LYS A 37 8.26 5.22 -8.01
N THR A 38 7.64 6.39 -7.92
CA THR A 38 6.74 6.93 -8.95
C THR A 38 7.02 8.42 -9.12
N SER A 39 6.64 8.97 -10.28
CA SER A 39 6.84 10.39 -10.58
C SER A 39 6.14 11.33 -9.60
N LEU A 40 5.09 10.86 -8.92
CA LEU A 40 4.38 11.62 -7.89
C LEU A 40 5.26 11.87 -6.65
N VAL A 41 6.10 10.91 -6.27
CA VAL A 41 6.98 11.01 -5.10
C VAL A 41 8.39 11.45 -5.45
N GLU A 42 8.78 11.52 -6.73
CA GLU A 42 10.12 11.97 -7.15
C GLU A 42 10.55 13.28 -6.48
N ASN A 43 9.67 14.27 -6.42
CA ASN A 43 9.99 15.56 -5.78
C ASN A 43 10.21 15.44 -4.26
N VAL A 44 9.55 14.48 -3.60
CA VAL A 44 9.71 14.21 -2.17
C VAL A 44 11.00 13.41 -1.93
N LEU A 45 11.32 12.47 -2.83
CA LEU A 45 12.53 11.64 -2.77
C LEU A 45 13.81 12.39 -3.18
N LYS A 46 13.70 13.58 -3.82
CA LYS A 46 14.85 14.47 -4.07
C LYS A 46 15.50 14.96 -2.76
N ASN A 47 14.75 15.00 -1.66
CA ASN A 47 15.33 15.22 -0.35
C ASN A 47 16.05 13.95 0.11
N LYS A 48 17.38 13.97 0.04
CA LYS A 48 18.24 12.84 0.40
C LYS A 48 18.08 12.41 1.86
N GLU A 49 17.94 13.36 2.79
CA GLU A 49 17.76 13.08 4.21
C GLU A 49 16.45 12.33 4.46
N TYR A 50 15.37 12.76 3.81
CA TYR A 50 14.07 12.08 3.88
C TYR A 50 14.11 10.68 3.24
N LEU A 51 14.80 10.55 2.10
CA LEU A 51 14.98 9.25 1.45
C LEU A 51 15.75 8.27 2.35
N GLU A 52 16.84 8.72 2.97
CA GLU A 52 17.62 7.92 3.93
C GLU A 52 16.80 7.54 5.15
N GLU A 53 15.97 8.44 5.67
CA GLU A 53 15.03 8.16 6.77
C GLU A 53 14.06 7.04 6.39
N VAL A 54 13.43 7.13 5.22
CA VAL A 54 12.47 6.11 4.73
C VAL A 54 13.16 4.76 4.52
N ILE A 55 14.34 4.75 3.88
CA ILE A 55 15.12 3.53 3.66
C ILE A 55 15.55 2.90 4.99
N SER A 56 15.95 3.72 5.98
CA SER A 56 16.39 3.24 7.29
C SER A 56 15.28 2.48 8.03
N ARG A 57 14.03 2.92 7.85
CA ARG A 57 12.80 2.37 8.45
C ARG A 57 12.16 1.25 7.63
N THR A 58 12.70 0.94 6.46
CA THR A 58 12.21 -0.18 5.64
C THR A 58 13.11 -1.38 5.91
N PRO A 59 12.59 -2.53 6.37
CA PRO A 59 13.42 -3.72 6.63
C PRO A 59 14.22 -4.21 5.42
N LEU A 60 13.63 -4.16 4.22
CA LEU A 60 14.33 -4.48 2.97
C LEU A 60 15.38 -3.44 2.53
N LYS A 61 15.55 -2.34 3.28
CA LYS A 61 16.56 -1.29 3.05
C LYS A 61 16.58 -0.71 1.63
N ARG A 62 15.42 -0.70 0.99
CA ARG A 62 15.19 -0.07 -0.32
C ARG A 62 13.75 0.36 -0.44
N LEU A 63 13.49 1.26 -1.39
CA LEU A 63 12.13 1.54 -1.85
C LEU A 63 11.61 0.39 -2.73
N GLY A 64 10.28 0.25 -2.76
CA GLY A 64 9.61 -0.67 -3.67
C GLY A 64 9.63 -0.17 -5.11
N ASP A 65 9.68 -1.12 -6.04
CA ASP A 65 9.63 -0.88 -7.48
C ASP A 65 8.19 -1.03 -8.01
N LEU A 66 7.91 -0.45 -9.18
CA LEU A 66 6.55 -0.40 -9.75
C LEU A 66 6.04 -1.80 -10.13
N GLU A 67 6.96 -2.66 -10.53
CA GLU A 67 6.75 -4.06 -10.91
C GLU A 67 6.21 -4.89 -9.74
N GLU A 68 6.61 -4.57 -8.50
CA GLU A 68 6.16 -5.27 -7.30
C GLU A 68 4.68 -5.01 -7.01
N VAL A 69 4.22 -3.77 -7.24
CA VAL A 69 2.80 -3.42 -7.08
C VAL A 69 1.96 -3.88 -8.27
N SER A 70 2.44 -3.69 -9.50
CA SER A 70 1.70 -4.12 -10.68
C SER A 70 1.50 -5.64 -10.73
N SER A 71 2.48 -6.43 -10.26
CA SER A 71 2.34 -7.88 -10.10
C SER A 71 1.22 -8.26 -9.12
N LEU A 72 1.12 -7.56 -7.99
CA LEU A 72 0.02 -7.76 -7.03
C LEU A 72 -1.33 -7.36 -7.64
N VAL A 73 -1.40 -6.23 -8.34
CA VAL A 73 -2.63 -5.79 -9.03
C VAL A 73 -3.07 -6.85 -10.03
N ALA A 74 -2.15 -7.37 -10.85
CA ALA A 74 -2.44 -8.43 -11.82
C ALA A 74 -2.99 -9.67 -11.13
N PHE A 75 -2.36 -10.12 -10.03
CA PHE A 75 -2.86 -11.23 -9.22
C PHE A 75 -4.27 -10.98 -8.69
N LEU A 76 -4.55 -9.77 -8.17
CA LEU A 76 -5.86 -9.40 -7.67
C LEU A 76 -6.93 -9.32 -8.77
N CYS A 77 -6.56 -9.29 -10.05
CA CYS A 77 -7.49 -9.39 -11.16
C CYS A 77 -7.75 -10.84 -11.61
N MET A 78 -6.92 -11.80 -11.19
CA MET A 78 -7.04 -13.20 -11.61
C MET A 78 -8.16 -13.94 -10.84
N PRO A 79 -8.70 -15.04 -11.41
CA PRO A 79 -9.62 -15.93 -10.68
C PRO A 79 -9.02 -16.55 -9.41
N ALA A 80 -7.68 -16.67 -9.36
CA ALA A 80 -6.96 -17.18 -8.18
C ALA A 80 -7.18 -16.33 -6.92
N SER A 81 -7.51 -15.04 -7.08
CA SER A 81 -7.84 -14.15 -5.97
C SER A 81 -9.36 -13.98 -5.77
N SER A 82 -10.18 -14.93 -6.22
CA SER A 82 -11.65 -14.84 -6.19
C SER A 82 -12.24 -14.63 -4.79
N TYR A 83 -11.53 -15.08 -3.75
CA TYR A 83 -11.94 -14.92 -2.35
C TYR A 83 -11.31 -13.69 -1.65
N ILE A 84 -10.65 -12.80 -2.41
CA ILE A 84 -9.96 -11.62 -1.87
C ILE A 84 -10.72 -10.34 -2.28
N THR A 85 -11.45 -9.77 -1.31
CA THR A 85 -12.15 -8.49 -1.42
C THR A 85 -12.15 -7.74 -0.09
N GLY A 86 -12.28 -6.42 -0.13
CA GLY A 86 -12.27 -5.51 1.03
C GLY A 86 -10.92 -5.36 1.73
N GLN A 87 -9.84 -5.88 1.15
CA GLN A 87 -8.53 -5.91 1.80
C GLN A 87 -7.73 -4.62 1.58
N ILE A 88 -6.97 -4.24 2.61
CA ILE A 88 -5.95 -3.21 2.53
C ILE A 88 -4.60 -3.91 2.57
N ILE A 89 -3.98 -4.06 1.41
CA ILE A 89 -2.76 -4.86 1.24
C ILE A 89 -1.56 -3.92 1.26
N TRP A 90 -0.63 -4.20 2.16
CA TRP A 90 0.62 -3.45 2.33
C TRP A 90 1.72 -4.11 1.51
N VAL A 91 2.34 -3.34 0.62
CA VAL A 91 3.48 -3.79 -0.22
C VAL A 91 4.71 -2.97 0.19
N ASP A 92 5.17 -3.17 1.43
CA ASP A 92 5.91 -2.15 2.17
C ASP A 92 7.32 -2.53 2.63
N GLY A 93 7.86 -3.61 2.06
CA GLY A 93 9.16 -4.14 2.46
C GLY A 93 9.26 -4.49 3.94
N GLY A 94 8.14 -4.70 4.64
CA GLY A 94 8.07 -5.08 6.04
C GLY A 94 7.93 -3.91 7.03
N THR A 95 7.74 -2.68 6.56
CA THR A 95 7.69 -1.47 7.41
C THR A 95 6.61 -1.57 8.49
N VAL A 96 5.43 -2.12 8.18
CA VAL A 96 4.34 -2.37 9.13
C VAL A 96 4.71 -3.43 10.17
N CYS A 97 5.47 -4.44 9.79
CA CYS A 97 5.91 -5.52 10.70
C CYS A 97 6.98 -5.03 11.69
N GLN A 98 7.88 -4.14 11.25
CA GLN A 98 9.06 -3.73 12.01
C GLN A 98 8.75 -3.08 13.36
N ARG A 99 7.57 -2.47 13.53
CA ARG A 99 7.19 -1.81 14.80
C ARG A 99 7.05 -2.79 15.98
N LEU A 100 7.00 -4.10 15.72
CA LEU A 100 6.98 -5.13 16.76
C LEU A 100 8.36 -5.52 17.31
N GLN A 101 9.47 -5.10 16.67
CA GLN A 101 10.84 -5.56 17.03
C GLN A 101 11.72 -4.51 17.73
N LEU A 102 11.24 -3.28 17.94
CA LEU A 102 12.00 -2.19 18.57
C LEU A 102 11.66 -1.98 20.06
N LYS A 103 11.15 -3.01 20.75
CA LYS A 103 10.84 -3.00 22.19
C LYS A 103 11.58 -4.10 22.98
N SER A 104 12.75 -4.52 22.51
CA SER A 104 13.63 -5.47 23.20
C SER A 104 15.04 -4.94 23.22
#